data_AF-A0A7S2IUD7-F1
#
_entry.id   AF-A0A7S2IUD7-F1
#
_cell.length_a   1.000
_cell.length_b   1.000
_cell.length_c   1.000
_cell.angle_alpha   90.00
_cell.angle_beta   90.00
_cell.angle_gamma   90.00
#
_symmetry.space_group_name_H-M   'P 1'
#
loop_
_entity.id
_entity.type
_entity.pdbx_description
1 polymer ?
#
loop_
_entity_poly.entity_id
_entity_poly.type
_entity_poly.pdbx_seq_one_letter_code
_entity_poly.pdbx_strand_id
1 'polypeptide(L)'
;MLYESLLASPHRTADPEVADYFYVPVWAGCWLSRFSRPTPGHHDLPSIRRDRDITKVPRAARASNFVRESLDYVQSHFPYFNRSGGADHMWSFPHDEGACLAPRELNRSIMITHWGRTTKSPHNHTSISAGQGWHVYPYVEQMYASLQCF
;
A
#
# COMPACT_ATOMS: atom_id res chain seq x y z
N MET A 1 2.92 -14.90 7.23
CA MET A 1 1.79 -15.76 6.82
C MET A 1 1.56 -15.82 5.30
N LEU A 2 1.20 -14.76 4.55
CA LEU A 2 1.01 -14.88 3.08
C LEU A 2 2.34 -15.01 2.32
N TYR A 3 3.28 -14.08 2.52
CA TYR A 3 4.54 -14.05 1.79
C TYR A 3 5.37 -15.34 1.95
N GLU A 4 5.49 -15.84 3.18
CA GLU A 4 6.18 -17.10 3.47
C GLU A 4 5.52 -18.29 2.76
N SER A 5 4.18 -18.32 2.71
CA SER A 5 3.44 -19.36 1.98
C SER A 5 3.72 -19.31 0.48
N LEU A 6 3.82 -18.10 -0.10
CA LEU A 6 4.18 -17.93 -1.51
C LEU A 6 5.64 -18.36 -1.78
N LEU A 7 6.55 -18.07 -0.85
CA LEU A 7 7.96 -18.50 -0.96
C LEU A 7 8.12 -20.02 -0.91
N ALA A 8 7.30 -20.71 -0.09
CA ALA A 8 7.32 -22.15 0.05
C ALA A 8 6.45 -22.89 -1.00
N SER A 9 5.68 -22.16 -1.81
CA SER A 9 4.75 -22.76 -2.77
C SER A 9 5.49 -23.48 -3.91
N PRO A 10 5.06 -24.69 -4.32
CA PRO A 10 5.61 -25.37 -5.49
C PRO A 10 5.25 -24.65 -6.81
N HIS A 11 4.30 -23.73 -6.79
CA HIS A 11 3.92 -22.91 -7.95
C HIS A 11 4.79 -21.65 -8.11
N ARG A 12 5.70 -21.37 -7.17
CA ARG A 12 6.61 -20.23 -7.29
C ARG A 12 7.68 -20.53 -8.33
N THR A 13 7.80 -19.64 -9.31
CA THR A 13 8.89 -19.63 -10.28
C THR A 13 9.77 -18.39 -10.07
N ALA A 14 11.06 -18.53 -10.39
CA ALA A 14 11.99 -17.40 -10.51
C ALA A 14 12.11 -16.92 -11.96
N ASP A 15 11.59 -17.70 -12.92
CA ASP A 15 11.55 -17.35 -14.33
C ASP A 15 10.28 -16.53 -14.63
N PRO A 16 10.42 -15.24 -14.96
CA PRO A 16 9.29 -14.35 -15.23
C PRO A 16 8.57 -14.63 -16.57
N GLU A 17 9.15 -15.42 -17.47
CA GLU A 17 8.52 -15.76 -18.76
C GLU A 17 7.43 -16.83 -18.61
N VAL A 18 7.51 -17.66 -17.57
CA VAL A 18 6.51 -18.69 -17.26
C VAL A 18 5.61 -18.31 -16.08
N ALA A 19 5.78 -17.11 -15.51
CA ALA A 19 4.98 -16.62 -14.40
C ALA A 19 3.64 -16.06 -14.89
N ASP A 20 2.54 -16.59 -14.35
CA ASP A 20 1.19 -16.05 -14.59
C ASP A 20 0.92 -14.76 -13.79
N TYR A 21 1.53 -14.64 -12.61
CA TYR A 21 1.35 -13.52 -11.68
C TYR A 21 2.64 -13.15 -10.98
N PHE A 22 2.76 -11.87 -10.64
CA PHE A 22 3.88 -11.30 -9.91
C PHE A 22 3.42 -10.81 -8.54
N TYR A 23 3.96 -11.38 -7.47
CA TYR A 23 3.72 -10.87 -6.12
C TYR A 23 4.71 -9.74 -5.79
N VAL A 24 4.19 -8.57 -5.44
CA VAL A 24 5.00 -7.40 -5.05
C VAL A 24 5.01 -7.28 -3.52
N PRO A 25 6.14 -7.62 -2.84
CA PRO A 25 6.20 -7.71 -1.39
C PRO A 25 6.39 -6.34 -0.72
N VAL A 26 5.44 -5.43 -0.92
CA VAL A 26 5.44 -4.08 -0.35
C VAL A 26 4.38 -4.00 0.75
N TRP A 27 4.80 -3.72 1.98
CA TRP A 27 3.91 -3.70 3.16
C TRP A 27 3.75 -2.30 3.74
N ALA A 28 2.85 -1.52 3.15
CA ALA A 28 2.60 -0.14 3.58
C ALA A 28 1.85 -0.03 4.92
N GLY A 29 1.36 -1.15 5.48
CA GLY A 29 0.62 -1.17 6.74
C GLY A 29 1.38 -0.60 7.94
N CYS A 30 2.72 -0.70 7.95
CA CYS A 30 3.57 -0.13 8.99
C CYS A 30 3.48 1.39 9.07
N TRP A 31 3.19 2.08 7.95
CA TRP A 31 3.01 3.53 7.91
C TRP A 31 1.68 3.99 8.53
N LEU A 32 0.72 3.08 8.72
CA LEU A 32 -0.63 3.38 9.23
C LEU A 32 -0.76 3.11 10.73
N SER A 33 -0.09 2.06 11.22
CA SER A 33 -0.16 1.65 12.62
C SER A 33 0.39 2.74 13.55
N ARG A 34 -0.39 3.11 14.57
CA ARG A 34 0.08 3.93 15.70
C ARG A 34 0.99 3.15 16.67
N PHE A 35 1.00 1.82 16.57
CA PHE A 35 1.45 0.95 17.65
C PHE A 35 2.87 0.40 17.52
N SER A 36 3.59 0.56 16.41
CA SER A 36 4.71 -0.38 16.15
C SER A 36 6.09 0.24 16.10
N ARG A 37 6.92 -0.18 17.08
CA ARG A 37 8.39 -0.10 17.14
C ARG A 37 9.02 -1.23 16.32
N PRO A 38 10.30 -1.18 15.90
CA PRO A 38 11.28 -0.08 15.95
C PRO A 38 11.84 0.20 14.54
N THR A 39 11.23 1.10 13.76
CA THR A 39 11.92 1.68 12.59
C THR A 39 11.94 3.20 12.74
N PRO A 40 13.11 3.86 12.67
CA PRO A 40 13.19 5.31 12.75
C PRO A 40 12.28 5.95 11.69
N GLY A 41 11.31 6.77 12.11
CA GLY A 41 10.40 7.49 11.20
C GLY A 41 8.96 6.99 11.12
N HIS A 42 8.66 5.78 11.61
CA HIS A 42 7.29 5.24 11.71
C HIS A 42 6.61 5.56 13.05
N HIS A 43 7.32 6.26 13.92
CA HIS A 43 6.83 6.72 15.21
C HIS A 43 6.55 8.21 15.20
N ASP A 44 5.29 8.57 15.45
CA ASP A 44 4.91 9.96 15.64
C ASP A 44 5.08 10.39 17.11
N LEU A 45 6.23 10.05 17.73
CA LEU A 45 6.59 10.57 19.05
C LEU A 45 6.67 12.10 18.98
N PRO A 46 6.33 12.83 20.06
CA PRO A 46 6.36 14.29 20.06
C PRO A 46 7.72 14.89 19.63
N SER A 47 8.84 14.23 19.95
CA SER A 47 10.18 14.64 19.50
C SER A 47 10.35 14.49 17.98
N ILE A 48 10.06 13.31 17.44
CA ILE A 48 10.16 13.02 15.99
C ILE A 48 9.20 13.92 15.18
N ARG A 49 8.02 14.23 15.74
CA ARG A 49 7.04 15.13 15.12
C ARG A 49 7.53 16.57 14.93
N ARG A 50 8.43 17.03 15.80
CA ARG A 50 9.06 18.35 15.66
C ARG A 50 10.17 18.31 14.62
N ASP A 51 10.95 17.24 14.63
CA ASP A 51 12.23 17.21 13.93
C ASP A 51 12.15 16.66 12.49
N ARG A 52 11.04 16.01 12.10
CA ARG A 52 10.91 15.39 10.77
C ARG A 52 9.64 15.82 10.04
N ASP A 53 9.83 16.50 8.91
CA ASP A 53 8.73 16.95 8.05
C ASP A 53 7.83 15.82 7.55
N ILE A 54 8.37 14.61 7.34
CA ILE A 54 7.57 13.45 6.92
C ILE A 54 6.44 13.11 7.90
N THR A 55 6.58 13.43 9.19
CA THR A 55 5.52 13.18 10.19
C THR A 55 4.40 14.23 10.17
N LYS A 56 4.59 15.34 9.46
CA LYS A 56 3.53 16.33 9.19
C LYS A 56 2.57 15.85 8.11
N VAL A 57 3.01 14.91 7.27
CA VAL A 57 2.20 14.27 6.22
C VAL A 57 1.27 13.21 6.82
N PRO A 58 -0.02 13.16 6.40
CA PRO A 58 -0.95 12.11 6.81
C PRO A 58 -0.37 10.70 6.66
N ARG A 59 -0.59 9.81 7.64
CA ARG A 59 -0.10 8.41 7.58
C ARG A 59 -0.52 7.67 6.31
N ALA A 60 -1.77 7.80 5.91
CA ALA A 60 -2.25 7.22 4.65
C ALA A 60 -1.49 7.76 3.43
N ALA A 61 -1.12 9.05 3.44
CA ALA A 61 -0.32 9.65 2.38
C ALA A 61 1.12 9.15 2.38
N ARG A 62 1.73 8.98 3.55
CA ARG A 62 3.05 8.34 3.67
C ARG A 62 3.03 6.90 3.13
N ALA A 63 2.02 6.13 3.53
CA ALA A 63 1.82 4.75 3.08
C ALA A 63 1.63 4.67 1.55
N SER A 64 0.75 5.52 0.99
CA SER A 64 0.54 5.62 -0.46
C SER A 64 1.82 6.01 -1.20
N ASN A 65 2.55 7.02 -0.71
CA ASN A 65 3.81 7.45 -1.33
C ASN A 65 4.85 6.33 -1.34
N PHE A 66 4.98 5.59 -0.25
CA PHE A 66 5.89 4.44 -0.17
C PHE A 66 5.55 3.36 -1.21
N VAL A 67 4.25 3.07 -1.42
CA VAL A 67 3.81 2.17 -2.48
C VAL A 67 4.13 2.73 -3.86
N ARG A 68 3.92 4.04 -4.08
CA ARG A 68 4.21 4.69 -5.37
C ARG A 68 5.71 4.69 -5.69
N GLU A 69 6.57 4.99 -4.72
CA GLU A 69 8.03 4.88 -4.89
C GLU A 69 8.45 3.44 -5.20
N SER A 70 7.79 2.46 -4.58
CA SER A 70 8.03 1.04 -4.89
C SER A 70 7.55 0.67 -6.29
N LEU A 71 6.44 1.25 -6.77
CA LEU A 71 5.97 1.10 -8.14
C LEU A 71 6.98 1.66 -9.14
N ASP A 72 7.50 2.88 -8.90
CA ASP A 72 8.53 3.49 -9.74
C ASP A 72 9.79 2.61 -9.81
N TYR A 73 10.20 2.03 -8.68
CA TYR A 73 11.30 1.07 -8.62
C TYR A 73 11.00 -0.20 -9.44
N VAL A 74 9.80 -0.78 -9.27
CA VAL A 74 9.40 -1.99 -9.99
C VAL A 74 9.37 -1.75 -11.49
N GLN A 75 8.78 -0.64 -11.95
CA GLN A 75 8.69 -0.28 -13.36
C GLN A 75 10.05 -0.02 -14.01
N SER A 76 11.02 0.51 -13.25
CA SER A 76 12.37 0.83 -13.74
C SER A 76 13.32 -0.37 -13.76
N HIS A 77 13.13 -1.35 -12.88
CA HIS A 77 14.06 -2.49 -12.73
C HIS A 77 13.49 -3.82 -13.26
N PHE A 78 12.18 -3.96 -13.35
CA PHE A 78 11.50 -5.19 -13.77
C PHE A 78 10.51 -4.88 -14.91
N PRO A 79 10.88 -5.09 -16.19
CA PRO A 79 10.08 -4.66 -17.34
C PRO A 79 8.73 -5.39 -17.46
N TYR A 80 8.49 -6.41 -16.64
CA TYR A 80 7.27 -7.22 -16.60
C TYR A 80 6.03 -6.44 -16.14
N PHE A 81 6.19 -5.45 -15.27
CA PHE A 81 5.06 -4.59 -14.87
C PHE A 81 4.46 -3.88 -16.09
N ASN A 82 5.33 -3.34 -16.95
CA ASN A 82 4.92 -2.56 -18.12
C ASN A 82 4.27 -3.43 -19.21
N ARG A 83 4.59 -4.73 -19.27
CA ARG A 83 4.02 -5.68 -20.26
C ARG A 83 2.49 -5.80 -20.13
N SER A 84 1.98 -5.87 -18.90
CA SER A 84 0.55 -5.99 -18.61
C SER A 84 -0.09 -4.66 -18.17
N GLY A 85 0.73 -3.63 -17.94
CA GLY A 85 0.31 -2.43 -17.22
C GLY A 85 -0.09 -2.73 -15.77
N GLY A 86 0.56 -3.72 -15.14
CA GLY A 86 0.34 -4.13 -13.77
C GLY A 86 -0.82 -5.11 -13.55
N ALA A 87 -1.52 -5.58 -14.59
CA ALA A 87 -2.73 -6.40 -14.45
C ALA A 87 -2.49 -7.80 -13.85
N ASP A 88 -1.27 -8.31 -13.96
CA ASP A 88 -0.79 -9.56 -13.38
C ASP A 88 0.01 -9.34 -12.09
N HIS A 89 0.07 -8.11 -11.56
CA HIS A 89 0.81 -7.78 -10.35
C HIS A 89 -0.11 -7.69 -9.12
N MET A 90 0.24 -8.45 -8.09
CA MET A 90 -0.47 -8.52 -6.82
C MET A 90 0.22 -7.68 -5.75
N TRP A 91 -0.52 -6.75 -5.14
CA TRP A 91 -0.05 -5.85 -4.10
C TRP A 91 -0.79 -6.11 -2.79
N SER A 92 -0.04 -6.18 -1.68
CA SER A 92 -0.63 -6.46 -0.38
C SER A 92 -0.97 -5.17 0.39
N PHE A 93 -2.23 -5.05 0.78
CA PHE A 93 -2.73 -3.99 1.66
C PHE A 93 -3.33 -4.62 2.93
N PRO A 94 -2.49 -5.06 3.87
CA PRO A 94 -2.91 -5.87 5.02
C PRO A 94 -3.59 -5.07 6.13
N HIS A 95 -3.63 -3.73 6.02
CA HIS A 95 -4.32 -2.91 7.00
C HIS A 95 -5.82 -3.03 6.83
N ASP A 96 -6.54 -3.09 7.93
CA ASP A 96 -7.68 -2.23 8.25
C ASP A 96 -8.61 -1.63 7.17
N GLU A 97 -8.00 -0.75 6.40
CA GLU A 97 -8.63 0.13 5.42
C GLU A 97 -8.53 -0.46 4.01
N GLY A 98 -7.95 -1.65 3.88
CA GLY A 98 -7.64 -2.28 2.61
C GLY A 98 -6.82 -1.36 1.72
N ALA A 99 -7.19 -1.36 0.45
CA ALA A 99 -6.54 -0.60 -0.60
C ALA A 99 -7.15 0.80 -0.81
N CYS A 100 -7.91 1.35 0.15
CA CYS A 100 -8.31 2.77 0.14
C CYS A 100 -7.11 3.72 -0.09
N LEU A 101 -5.96 3.38 0.48
CA LEU A 101 -4.71 4.16 0.37
C LEU A 101 -3.85 3.81 -0.85
N ALA A 102 -4.25 2.82 -1.65
CA ALA A 102 -3.45 2.42 -2.79
C ALA A 102 -3.30 3.62 -3.76
N PRO A 103 -2.12 3.84 -4.34
CA PRO A 103 -1.95 4.84 -5.39
C PRO A 103 -2.85 4.51 -6.58
N ARG A 104 -3.49 5.53 -7.18
CA ARG A 104 -4.41 5.35 -8.32
C ARG A 104 -3.75 4.72 -9.54
N GLU A 105 -2.43 4.83 -9.63
CA GLU A 105 -1.58 4.22 -10.65
C GLU A 105 -1.65 2.68 -10.64
N LEU A 106 -2.10 2.08 -9.53
CA LEU A 106 -2.35 0.64 -9.42
C LEU A 106 -3.74 0.21 -9.94
N ASN A 107 -4.49 1.08 -10.62
CA ASN A 107 -5.86 0.84 -11.15
C ASN A 107 -6.10 -0.52 -11.81
N ARG A 108 -5.08 -1.11 -12.43
CA ARG A 108 -5.15 -2.40 -13.11
C ARG A 108 -4.66 -3.57 -12.28
N SER A 109 -3.91 -3.32 -11.20
CA SER A 109 -3.30 -4.35 -10.38
C SER A 109 -4.27 -5.06 -9.46
N ILE A 110 -3.87 -6.25 -9.05
CA ILE A 110 -4.62 -7.09 -8.11
C ILE A 110 -4.28 -6.64 -6.69
N MET A 111 -5.31 -6.34 -5.90
CA MET A 111 -5.14 -5.88 -4.53
C MET A 111 -5.54 -6.98 -3.55
N ILE A 112 -4.59 -7.39 -2.72
CA ILE A 112 -4.83 -8.35 -1.64
C ILE A 112 -5.12 -7.57 -0.37
N THR A 113 -6.40 -7.50 0.00
CA THR A 113 -6.89 -6.77 1.17
C THR A 113 -7.56 -7.74 2.15
N HIS A 114 -7.55 -7.41 3.44
CA HIS A 114 -8.06 -8.36 4.45
C HIS A 114 -9.60 -8.43 4.57
N TRP A 115 -10.35 -7.40 4.11
CA TRP A 115 -11.82 -7.42 4.08
C TRP A 115 -12.43 -7.39 2.66
N GLY A 116 -11.64 -7.16 1.60
CA GLY A 116 -12.19 -6.98 0.25
C GLY A 116 -13.23 -5.86 0.17
N ARG A 117 -12.98 -4.74 0.84
CA ARG A 117 -13.98 -3.68 1.05
C ARG A 117 -14.16 -2.89 -0.24
N THR A 118 -15.32 -3.00 -0.90
CA THR A 118 -15.59 -2.35 -2.19
C THR A 118 -16.36 -1.01 -2.11
N THR A 119 -16.70 -0.56 -0.91
CA THR A 119 -17.54 0.64 -0.70
C THR A 119 -16.74 1.92 -0.93
N LYS A 120 -17.30 2.85 -1.72
CA LYS A 120 -16.78 4.22 -1.82
C LYS A 120 -16.98 4.97 -0.50
N SER A 121 -15.93 5.60 0.01
CA SER A 121 -15.96 6.43 1.22
C SER A 121 -16.69 5.80 2.42
N PRO A 122 -16.20 4.67 2.97
CA PRO A 122 -16.88 3.95 4.05
C PRO A 122 -17.16 4.87 5.26
N HIS A 123 -18.36 4.84 5.83
CA HIS A 123 -18.70 5.72 6.95
C HIS A 123 -18.01 5.34 8.27
N ASN A 124 -17.67 4.06 8.45
CA ASN A 124 -17.04 3.51 9.66
C ASN A 124 -15.71 2.85 9.30
N HIS A 125 -14.63 3.55 9.59
CA HIS A 125 -13.29 3.10 9.26
C HIS A 125 -12.31 3.53 10.37
N THR A 126 -11.31 2.73 10.68
CA THR A 126 -10.41 2.97 11.84
C THR A 126 -9.43 4.11 11.62
N SER A 127 -9.21 4.54 10.38
CA SER A 127 -8.38 5.71 10.07
C SER A 127 -8.98 7.04 10.57
N ILE A 128 -10.25 7.07 10.99
CA ILE A 128 -10.82 8.19 11.78
C ILE A 128 -10.18 8.22 13.19
N SER A 129 -10.04 7.05 13.84
CA SER A 129 -9.40 6.93 15.17
C SER A 129 -7.88 7.15 15.13
N ALA A 130 -7.25 6.94 13.96
CA ALA A 130 -5.84 7.20 13.76
C ALA A 130 -5.50 8.68 13.46
N GLY A 131 -6.49 9.57 13.39
CA GLY A 131 -6.33 11.03 13.34
C GLY A 131 -5.78 11.61 12.04
N GLN A 132 -5.64 10.81 10.98
CA GLN A 132 -5.16 11.24 9.66
C GLN A 132 -5.65 10.20 8.62
N GLY A 133 -6.91 10.33 8.19
CA GLY A 133 -7.50 9.43 7.21
C GLY A 133 -6.95 9.66 5.80
N TRP A 134 -7.19 8.69 4.92
CA TRP A 134 -6.94 8.83 3.48
C TRP A 134 -7.79 9.96 2.85
N HIS A 135 -8.81 10.48 3.54
CA HIS A 135 -9.72 11.53 3.07
C HIS A 135 -9.16 12.96 3.17
N VAL A 136 -7.89 13.13 3.55
CA VAL A 136 -7.29 14.46 3.71
C VAL A 136 -6.87 15.03 2.34
N TYR A 137 -7.35 16.21 2.00
CA TYR A 137 -6.91 16.96 0.82
C TYR A 137 -5.49 17.53 1.00
N PRO A 138 -4.65 17.59 -0.06
CA PRO A 138 -4.87 17.10 -1.43
C PRO A 138 -4.57 15.60 -1.60
N TYR A 139 -4.11 14.92 -0.56
CA TYR A 139 -3.57 13.56 -0.66
C TYR A 139 -4.61 12.53 -1.13
N VAL A 140 -5.88 12.70 -0.76
CA VAL A 140 -6.97 11.81 -1.17
C VAL A 140 -7.06 11.66 -2.69
N GLU A 141 -6.75 12.70 -3.47
CA GLU A 141 -6.87 12.69 -4.93
C GLU A 141 -5.88 11.76 -5.63
N GLN A 142 -4.80 11.40 -4.93
CA GLN A 142 -3.76 10.50 -5.40
C GLN A 142 -4.03 9.05 -5.02
N MET A 143 -5.03 8.82 -4.15
CA MET A 143 -5.37 7.50 -3.64
C MET A 143 -6.66 6.98 -4.24
N TYR A 144 -6.77 5.66 -4.25
CA TYR A 144 -7.96 4.95 -4.69
C TYR A 144 -9.22 5.35 -3.96
N ALA A 145 -9.14 5.75 -2.68
CA ALA A 145 -10.33 6.19 -1.95
C ALA A 145 -11.04 7.42 -2.57
N SER A 146 -10.39 8.21 -3.44
CA SER A 146 -11.08 9.23 -4.25
C SER A 146 -12.03 8.64 -5.30
N LEU A 147 -11.78 7.40 -5.72
CA LEU A 147 -12.54 6.66 -6.73
C LEU A 147 -13.46 5.62 -6.08
N GLN A 148 -12.85 4.65 -5.39
CA GLN A 148 -13.46 3.49 -4.75
C GLN A 148 -12.43 2.87 -3.78
N CYS A 149 -12.83 2.56 -2.55
CA CYS A 149 -12.00 1.68 -1.72
C CYS A 149 -12.16 0.24 -2.19
N PHE A 150 -11.06 -0.52 -2.18
CA PHE A 150 -10.97 -1.96 -2.46
C PHE A 150 -10.43 -2.71 -1.23
#